data_AF-A0A536EPR1-F1
#
_entry.id   AF-A0A536EPR1-F1
#
_cell.length_a   1.000
_cell.length_b   1.000
_cell.length_c   1.000
_cell.angle_alpha   90.00
_cell.angle_beta   90.00
_cell.angle_gamma   90.00
#
_symmetry.space_group_name_H-M   'P 1'
#
loop_
_entity.id
_entity.type
_entity.pdbx_description
1 polymer ?
#
loop_
_entity_poly.entity_id
_entity_poly.type
_entity_poly.pdbx_seq_one_letter_code
_entity_poly.pdbx_strand_id
1 'polypeptide(L)'
;MHTLPDLENRAPSLVNWVGCHIDASLRSLLARYSDPEARVAGSSTRPGGPPGQRKWSRHWKALSSTGIDLSISLEVYEAEDTIVSACADRAEVMSAEPPWITARRQGLDLTPEQDAAARAYFYEDLISALEAELVSRSAHRGLRASA
;
A
#
# COMPACT_ATOMS: atom_id res chain seq x y z
N MET A 1 -26.20 -18.59 -5.50
CA MET A 1 -25.39 -19.07 -4.37
C MET A 1 -24.64 -17.88 -3.78
N HIS A 2 -25.07 -17.39 -2.62
CA HIS A 2 -24.27 -16.43 -1.85
C HIS A 2 -23.16 -17.24 -1.17
N THR A 3 -21.94 -17.19 -1.72
CA THR A 3 -20.75 -17.64 -0.99
C THR A 3 -20.59 -16.71 0.20
N LEU A 4 -20.75 -17.24 1.42
CA LEU A 4 -20.35 -16.53 2.63
C LEU A 4 -18.90 -16.04 2.44
N PRO A 5 -18.56 -14.81 2.87
CA PRO A 5 -17.18 -14.36 2.84
C PRO A 5 -16.34 -15.36 3.61
N ASP A 6 -15.24 -15.79 3.00
CA ASP A 6 -14.28 -16.68 3.63
C ASP A 6 -13.73 -15.99 4.89
N LEU A 7 -14.13 -16.49 6.06
CA LEU A 7 -13.72 -15.95 7.36
C LEU A 7 -12.22 -16.17 7.63
N GLU A 8 -11.60 -17.13 6.93
CA GLU A 8 -10.16 -17.38 7.03
C GLU A 8 -9.34 -16.46 6.12
N ASN A 9 -9.99 -15.68 5.24
CA ASN A 9 -9.29 -14.80 4.33
C ASN A 9 -8.72 -13.57 5.08
N ARG A 10 -7.41 -13.58 5.28
CA ARG A 10 -6.69 -12.54 6.03
C ARG A 10 -6.32 -11.35 5.15
N ALA A 11 -6.35 -11.48 3.83
CA ALA A 11 -6.00 -10.43 2.88
C ALA A 11 -6.72 -9.08 3.13
N PRO A 12 -8.07 -9.00 3.29
CA PRO A 12 -8.75 -7.73 3.56
C PRO A 12 -8.29 -7.10 4.89
N SER A 13 -8.12 -7.92 5.92
CA SER A 13 -7.68 -7.48 7.24
C SER A 13 -6.26 -6.97 7.22
N LEU A 14 -5.37 -7.66 6.50
CA LEU A 14 -3.96 -7.28 6.39
C LEU A 14 -3.80 -5.95 5.63
N VAL A 15 -4.44 -5.81 4.47
CA VAL A 15 -4.45 -4.54 3.70
C VAL A 15 -4.98 -3.40 4.54
N ASN A 16 -6.10 -3.63 5.25
CA ASN A 16 -6.70 -2.59 6.08
C ASN A 16 -5.79 -2.21 7.26
N TRP A 17 -5.19 -3.20 7.94
CA TRP A 17 -4.29 -2.98 9.07
C TRP A 17 -3.09 -2.13 8.67
N VAL A 18 -2.34 -2.55 7.65
CA VAL A 18 -1.17 -1.81 7.17
C VAL A 18 -1.60 -0.44 6.67
N GLY A 19 -2.66 -0.39 5.86
CA GLY A 19 -3.17 0.86 5.29
C GLY A 19 -3.60 1.88 6.34
N CYS A 20 -4.16 1.47 7.48
CA CYS A 20 -4.48 2.37 8.58
C CYS A 20 -3.23 2.93 9.26
N HIS A 21 -2.18 2.12 9.44
CA HIS A 21 -0.94 2.56 10.10
C HIS A 21 -0.16 3.59 9.28
N ILE A 22 -0.19 3.46 7.94
CA ILE A 22 0.57 4.36 7.05
C ILE A 22 -0.28 5.42 6.35
N ASP A 23 -1.60 5.50 6.63
CA ASP A 23 -2.55 6.39 5.92
C ASP A 23 -2.09 7.85 5.87
N ALA A 24 -1.68 8.40 7.02
CA ALA A 24 -1.23 9.78 7.13
C ALA A 24 0.05 10.05 6.33
N SER A 25 0.99 9.10 6.35
CA SER A 25 2.24 9.18 5.60
C SER A 25 1.99 9.15 4.09
N LEU A 26 1.15 8.22 3.61
CA LEU A 26 0.81 8.13 2.19
C LEU A 26 0.08 9.37 1.68
N ARG A 27 -0.80 9.96 2.50
CA ARG A 27 -1.45 11.22 2.16
C ARG A 27 -0.46 12.38 2.06
N SER A 28 0.48 12.44 3.01
CA SER A 28 1.54 13.45 3.02
C SER A 28 2.47 13.31 1.81
N LEU A 29 2.84 12.08 1.43
CA LEU A 29 3.62 11.82 0.22
C LEU A 29 2.87 12.30 -1.03
N LEU A 30 1.61 11.90 -1.20
CA LEU A 30 0.82 12.33 -2.35
C LEU A 30 0.71 13.85 -2.44
N ALA A 31 0.41 14.53 -1.33
CA ALA A 31 0.32 15.99 -1.29
C ALA A 31 1.65 16.69 -1.62
N ARG A 32 2.79 16.07 -1.28
CA ARG A 32 4.12 16.61 -1.54
C ARG A 32 4.53 16.51 -3.02
N TYR A 33 4.16 15.42 -3.68
CA TYR A 33 4.65 15.09 -5.02
C TYR A 33 3.62 15.28 -6.15
N SER A 34 2.37 15.58 -5.81
CA SER A 34 1.32 15.89 -6.80
C SER A 34 1.29 17.37 -7.18
N ASP A 35 0.46 17.70 -8.16
CA ASP A 35 0.02 19.07 -8.44
C ASP A 35 -0.42 19.79 -7.14
N PRO A 36 -0.01 21.06 -6.90
CA PRO A 36 -0.38 21.81 -5.69
C PRO A 36 -1.89 21.96 -5.46
N GLU A 37 -2.68 21.96 -6.53
CA GLU A 37 -4.15 22.06 -6.47
C GLU A 37 -4.82 20.68 -6.38
N ALA A 38 -4.04 19.58 -6.39
CA ALA A 38 -4.59 18.25 -6.32
C ALA A 38 -5.15 17.94 -4.93
N ARG A 39 -6.36 17.36 -4.90
CA ARG A 39 -6.99 16.88 -3.67
C ARG A 39 -6.62 15.44 -3.39
N VAL A 40 -6.06 15.18 -2.22
CA VAL A 40 -5.74 13.82 -1.78
C VAL A 40 -6.96 13.11 -1.19
N ALA A 41 -7.27 11.93 -1.69
CA ALA A 41 -8.35 11.07 -1.21
C ALA A 41 -7.88 9.63 -1.00
N GLY A 42 -8.35 8.99 0.07
CA GLY A 42 -8.15 7.56 0.34
C GLY A 42 -9.46 6.80 0.16
N SER A 43 -9.39 5.53 -0.22
CA SER A 43 -10.54 4.62 -0.30
C SER A 43 -10.59 3.68 0.91
N SER A 44 -11.74 3.04 1.09
CA SER A 44 -11.83 1.81 1.89
C SER A 44 -11.14 0.64 1.16
N THR A 45 -10.83 -0.41 1.92
CA THR A 45 -10.37 -1.69 1.38
C THR A 45 -11.46 -2.32 0.53
N ARG A 46 -11.12 -2.75 -0.69
CA ARG A 46 -12.05 -3.32 -1.66
C ARG A 46 -11.45 -4.53 -2.39
N PRO A 47 -12.27 -5.53 -2.75
CA PRO A 47 -11.82 -6.61 -3.61
C PRO A 47 -11.71 -6.15 -5.07
N GLY A 48 -10.83 -6.81 -5.82
CA GLY A 48 -10.66 -6.66 -7.26
C GLY A 48 -10.27 -7.99 -7.88
N GLY A 49 -10.48 -8.12 -9.20
CA GLY A 49 -10.19 -9.36 -9.93
C GLY A 49 -11.30 -10.43 -9.84
N PRO A 50 -11.23 -11.46 -10.69
CA PRO A 50 -12.18 -12.56 -10.68
C PRO A 50 -11.99 -13.48 -9.46
N PRO A 51 -13.00 -14.27 -9.07
CA PRO A 51 -12.85 -15.33 -8.06
C PRO A 51 -11.65 -16.24 -8.39
N GLY A 52 -10.80 -16.55 -7.40
CA GLY A 52 -9.59 -17.36 -7.57
C GLY A 52 -8.32 -16.56 -7.94
N GLN A 53 -8.45 -15.31 -8.39
CA GLN A 53 -7.35 -14.36 -8.57
C GLN A 53 -7.63 -13.05 -7.83
N ARG A 54 -8.46 -13.15 -6.79
CA ARG A 54 -8.99 -11.98 -6.11
C ARG A 54 -7.87 -11.31 -5.31
N LYS A 55 -7.88 -9.99 -5.37
CA LYS A 55 -6.93 -9.12 -4.72
C LYS A 55 -7.68 -8.10 -3.88
N TRP A 56 -7.27 -7.94 -2.64
CA TRP A 56 -7.76 -6.88 -1.78
C TRP A 56 -6.84 -5.69 -1.91
N SER A 57 -7.42 -4.50 -2.03
CA SER A 57 -6.63 -3.29 -2.19
C SER A 57 -7.23 -2.09 -1.50
N ARG A 58 -6.36 -1.20 -1.04
CA ARG A 58 -6.70 0.12 -0.54
C ARG A 58 -5.91 1.14 -1.34
N HIS A 59 -6.57 2.23 -1.74
CA HIS A 59 -6.03 3.19 -2.70
C HIS A 59 -5.98 4.58 -2.08
N TRP A 60 -4.92 5.31 -2.39
CA TRP A 60 -4.79 6.74 -2.15
C TRP A 60 -4.50 7.42 -3.48
N LYS A 61 -5.14 8.56 -3.74
CA LYS A 61 -5.04 9.26 -5.00
C LYS A 61 -4.94 10.76 -4.77
N ALA A 62 -4.05 11.42 -5.50
CA ALA A 62 -4.09 12.85 -5.72
C ALA A 62 -4.93 13.12 -6.98
N LEU A 63 -5.97 13.94 -6.84
CA LEU A 63 -6.93 14.24 -7.89
C LEU A 63 -6.79 15.71 -8.31
N SER A 64 -6.35 15.96 -9.53
CA SER A 64 -6.28 17.30 -10.13
C SER A 64 -7.52 17.58 -10.99
N SER A 65 -7.58 18.78 -11.59
CA SER A 65 -8.63 19.17 -12.54
C SER A 65 -8.66 18.30 -13.81
N THR A 66 -7.56 17.63 -14.14
CA THR A 66 -7.41 16.78 -15.33
C THR A 66 -7.56 15.28 -15.04
N GLY A 67 -7.68 14.88 -13.78
CA GLY A 67 -7.91 13.48 -13.38
C GLY A 67 -7.05 13.03 -12.21
N ILE A 68 -6.60 11.78 -12.26
CA ILE A 68 -5.69 11.23 -11.24
C ILE A 68 -4.27 11.65 -11.62
N ASP A 69 -3.65 12.47 -10.79
CA ASP A 69 -2.29 12.94 -11.00
C ASP A 69 -1.24 11.94 -10.49
N LEU A 70 -1.52 11.35 -9.33
CA LEU A 70 -0.74 10.28 -8.70
C LEU A 70 -1.67 9.33 -7.94
N SER A 71 -1.28 8.06 -7.89
CA SER A 71 -1.97 7.06 -7.09
C SER A 71 -0.99 6.09 -6.42
N ILE A 72 -1.32 5.73 -5.19
CA ILE A 72 -0.66 4.69 -4.41
C ILE A 72 -1.71 3.64 -4.07
N SER A 73 -1.33 2.37 -4.06
CA SER A 73 -2.16 1.31 -3.51
C SER A 73 -1.36 0.32 -2.69
N LEU A 74 -2.00 -0.20 -1.64
CA LEU A 74 -1.60 -1.44 -1.00
C LEU A 74 -2.47 -2.56 -1.53
N GLU A 75 -1.86 -3.71 -1.78
CA GLU A 75 -2.50 -4.86 -2.37
C GLU A 75 -2.07 -6.15 -1.68
N VAL A 76 -3.02 -7.08 -1.47
CA VAL A 76 -2.75 -8.45 -1.00
C VAL A 76 -3.61 -9.39 -1.82
N TYR A 77 -3.00 -10.42 -2.40
CA TYR A 77 -3.71 -11.44 -3.16
C TYR A 77 -4.29 -12.49 -2.21
N GLU A 78 -5.50 -12.98 -2.46
CA GLU A 78 -6.10 -14.06 -1.64
C GLU A 78 -5.30 -15.36 -1.72
N ALA A 79 -4.66 -15.62 -2.87
CA ALA A 79 -3.82 -16.81 -3.06
C ALA A 79 -2.48 -16.72 -2.32
N GLU A 80 -2.06 -15.52 -1.91
CA GLU A 80 -0.82 -15.25 -1.19
C GLU A 80 -1.08 -14.16 -0.14
N ASP A 81 -1.90 -14.52 0.86
CA ASP A 81 -2.47 -13.59 1.83
C ASP A 81 -1.49 -13.12 2.92
N THR A 82 -0.21 -13.47 2.77
CA THR A 82 0.90 -13.07 3.66
C THR A 82 1.75 -11.95 3.07
N ILE A 83 1.65 -11.66 1.77
CA ILE A 83 2.49 -10.66 1.10
C ILE A 83 1.70 -9.37 0.89
N VAL A 84 2.29 -8.26 1.31
CA VAL A 84 1.79 -6.91 1.05
C VAL A 84 2.59 -6.30 -0.08
N SER A 85 1.91 -5.95 -1.16
CA SER A 85 2.48 -5.21 -2.29
C SER A 85 2.10 -3.74 -2.21
N ALA A 86 3.10 -2.86 -2.32
CA ALA A 86 2.94 -1.42 -2.44
C ALA A 86 3.18 -1.01 -3.89
N CYS A 87 2.22 -0.27 -4.46
CA CYS A 87 2.23 0.11 -5.87
C CYS A 87 2.09 1.63 -6.03
N ALA A 88 2.75 2.19 -7.05
CA ALA A 88 2.61 3.57 -7.51
C ALA A 88 2.12 3.58 -8.98
N ASP A 89 0.99 4.22 -9.23
CA ASP A 89 0.20 4.15 -10.48
C ASP A 89 0.12 2.74 -11.08
N ARG A 90 -0.23 1.77 -10.23
CA ARG A 90 -0.39 0.34 -10.55
C ARG A 90 0.90 -0.41 -10.85
N ALA A 91 2.06 0.24 -10.86
CA ALA A 91 3.35 -0.45 -10.89
C ALA A 91 3.73 -0.85 -9.47
N GLU A 92 4.05 -2.13 -9.27
CA GLU A 92 4.60 -2.60 -8.00
C GLU A 92 5.97 -1.97 -7.76
N VAL A 93 6.15 -1.42 -6.56
CA VAL A 93 7.39 -0.78 -6.10
C VAL A 93 8.10 -1.69 -5.12
N MET A 94 7.34 -2.36 -4.25
CA MET A 94 7.84 -3.26 -3.23
C MET A 94 6.78 -4.32 -2.92
N SER A 95 7.24 -5.53 -2.63
CA SER A 95 6.43 -6.60 -2.03
C SER A 95 7.20 -7.21 -0.87
N ALA A 96 6.55 -7.40 0.28
CA ALA A 96 7.18 -7.98 1.45
C ALA A 96 6.18 -8.70 2.36
N GLU A 97 6.66 -9.73 3.06
CA GLU A 97 5.94 -10.37 4.16
C GLU A 97 6.12 -9.52 5.43
N PRO A 98 5.05 -9.07 6.09
CA PRO A 98 5.16 -8.34 7.35
C PRO A 98 5.84 -9.17 8.45
N PRO A 99 6.68 -8.55 9.29
CA PRO A 99 7.55 -9.29 10.22
C PRO A 99 6.79 -10.09 11.28
N TRP A 100 5.59 -9.65 11.69
CA TRP A 100 4.75 -10.39 12.64
C TRP A 100 4.16 -11.67 12.06
N ILE A 101 4.01 -11.74 10.72
CA ILE A 101 3.59 -12.97 10.04
C ILE A 101 4.77 -13.94 10.01
N THR A 102 5.95 -13.46 9.59
CA THR A 102 7.19 -14.24 9.56
C THR A 102 7.55 -14.80 10.94
N ALA A 103 7.54 -13.95 11.98
CA ALA A 103 7.83 -14.35 13.36
C ALA A 103 6.87 -15.44 13.85
N ARG A 104 5.55 -15.28 13.61
CA ARG A 104 4.54 -16.27 13.98
C ARG A 104 4.76 -17.61 13.27
N ARG A 105 5.12 -17.60 11.99
CA ARG A 105 5.40 -18.83 11.22
C ARG A 105 6.66 -19.54 11.70
N GLN A 106 7.64 -18.79 12.16
CA GLN A 106 8.91 -19.32 12.69
C GLN A 106 8.82 -19.73 14.17
N GLY A 107 7.68 -19.48 14.84
CA GLY A 107 7.53 -19.76 16.26
C GLY A 107 8.39 -18.87 17.15
N LEU A 108 8.76 -17.68 16.67
CA LEU A 108 9.55 -16.71 17.43
C LEU A 108 8.64 -15.96 18.40
N ASP A 109 9.03 -15.96 19.67
CA ASP A 109 8.40 -15.17 20.72
C ASP A 109 9.17 -13.86 20.87
N LEU A 110 8.65 -12.81 20.22
CA LEU A 110 9.23 -11.46 20.28
C LEU A 110 8.69 -10.72 21.50
N THR A 111 9.55 -9.97 22.19
CA THR A 111 9.06 -9.03 23.20
C THR A 111 8.19 -7.95 22.53
N PRO A 112 7.28 -7.30 23.27
CA PRO A 112 6.45 -6.22 22.71
C PRO A 112 7.26 -5.11 22.04
N GLU A 113 8.44 -4.78 22.59
CA GLU A 113 9.34 -3.76 22.04
C GLU A 113 9.98 -4.23 20.72
N GLN A 114 10.35 -5.50 20.62
CA GLN A 114 10.90 -6.08 19.40
C GLN A 114 9.85 -6.14 18.29
N ASP A 115 8.62 -6.56 18.60
CA ASP A 115 7.51 -6.58 17.65
C ASP A 115 7.16 -5.16 17.17
N ALA A 116 7.09 -4.20 18.09
CA ALA A 116 6.84 -2.79 17.76
C ALA A 116 7.94 -2.21 16.85
N ALA A 117 9.21 -2.45 17.18
CA ALA A 117 10.34 -1.98 16.38
C ALA A 117 10.35 -2.61 14.97
N ALA A 118 10.10 -3.93 14.88
CA ALA A 118 10.03 -4.62 13.60
C ALA A 118 8.88 -4.08 12.72
N ARG A 119 7.71 -3.84 13.33
CA ARG A 119 6.57 -3.21 12.62
C ARG A 119 6.90 -1.81 12.12
N ALA A 120 7.51 -0.97 12.96
CA ALA A 120 7.89 0.38 12.59
C ALA A 120 8.84 0.37 11.38
N TYR A 121 9.88 -0.47 11.43
CA TYR A 121 10.82 -0.63 10.33
C TYR A 121 10.12 -1.08 9.03
N PHE A 122 9.22 -2.07 9.11
CA PHE A 122 8.45 -2.51 7.95
C PHE A 122 7.61 -1.39 7.33
N TYR A 123 6.97 -0.55 8.15
CA TYR A 123 6.20 0.58 7.65
C TYR A 123 7.10 1.65 7.02
N GLU A 124 8.24 1.94 7.63
CA GLU A 124 9.23 2.88 7.11
C GLU A 124 9.80 2.43 5.76
N ASP A 125 10.09 1.13 5.59
CA ASP A 125 10.57 0.58 4.32
C ASP A 125 9.52 0.74 3.20
N LEU A 126 8.24 0.44 3.47
CA LEU A 126 7.15 0.64 2.50
C LEU A 126 7.02 2.11 2.09
N ILE A 127 7.06 3.03 3.07
CA ILE A 127 6.95 4.47 2.83
C ILE A 127 8.15 4.96 2.03
N SER A 128 9.36 4.54 2.40
CA SER A 128 10.61 4.95 1.74
C SER A 128 10.69 4.46 0.30
N ALA A 129 10.28 3.22 0.04
CA ALA A 129 10.22 2.67 -1.31
C ALA A 129 9.24 3.46 -2.20
N LEU A 130 8.05 3.75 -1.68
CA LEU A 130 7.05 4.58 -2.39
C LEU A 130 7.56 6.00 -2.62
N GLU A 131 8.18 6.64 -1.63
CA GLU A 131 8.74 7.98 -1.77
C GLU A 131 9.83 8.02 -2.84
N ALA A 132 10.75 7.05 -2.85
CA ALA A 132 11.80 6.96 -3.86
C ALA A 132 11.23 6.85 -5.29
N GLU A 133 10.17 6.06 -5.47
CA GLU A 133 9.48 5.95 -6.76
C GLU A 133 8.80 7.27 -7.17
N LEU A 134 8.15 7.97 -6.23
CA LEU A 134 7.52 9.27 -6.51
C LEU A 134 8.57 10.33 -6.87
N VAL A 135 9.71 10.36 -6.17
CA VAL A 135 10.85 11.23 -6.49
C VAL A 135 11.32 10.96 -7.92
N SER A 136 11.57 9.70 -8.27
CA SER A 136 11.96 9.30 -9.63
C SER A 136 10.97 9.82 -10.67
N ARG A 137 9.66 9.64 -10.47
CA ARG A 137 8.63 10.10 -11.40
C ARG A 137 8.53 11.61 -11.52
N SER A 138 8.64 12.33 -10.41
CA SER A 138 8.60 13.81 -10.42
C SER A 138 9.75 14.39 -11.24
N ALA A 139 10.95 13.82 -11.15
CA ALA A 139 12.10 14.21 -11.96
C ALA A 139 11.82 14.02 -13.46
N HIS A 140 11.25 12.87 -13.85
CA HIS A 140 10.87 12.60 -15.24
C HIS A 140 9.76 13.54 -15.75
N ARG A 141 8.82 13.95 -14.88
CA ARG A 141 7.73 14.88 -15.22
C ARG A 141 8.25 16.31 -15.44
N GLY A 142 9.16 16.78 -14.58
CA GLY A 142 9.82 18.09 -14.72
C GLY A 142 10.67 18.21 -15.98
N LEU A 143 11.36 17.13 -16.37
CA LEU A 143 12.10 17.06 -17.64
C LEU A 143 11.18 17.18 -18.86
N ARG A 144 9.96 16.62 -18.81
CA ARG A 144 8.98 16.70 -19.91
C ARG A 144 8.26 18.05 -20.00
N ALA A 145 8.14 18.80 -18.91
CA ALA A 145 7.51 20.12 -18.91
C ALA A 145 8.43 21.24 -19.43
N SER A 146 9.73 20.98 -19.56
CA SER A 146 10.76 21.96 -19.96
C SER A 146 11.19 21.83 -21.43
N ALA A 147 10.53 20.97 -22.22
CA ALA A 147 10.79 20.71 -23.64
C ALA A 147 9.59 21.16 -24.49
#